data_AF-A0A2V7ISY1-F1
#
_entry.id   AF-A0A2V7ISY1-F1
#
_cell.length_a   1.000
_cell.length_b   1.000
_cell.length_c   1.000
_cell.angle_alpha   90.00
_cell.angle_beta   90.00
_cell.angle_gamma   90.00
#
_symmetry.space_group_name_H-M   'P 1'
#
loop_
_entity.id
_entity.type
_entity.pdbx_description
1 polymer ?
#
loop_
_entity_poly.entity_id
_entity_poly.type
_entity_poly.pdbx_seq_one_letter_code
_entity_poly.pdbx_strand_id
1 'polypeptide(L)'
;MGVTDVKVYRNDTLLVDVTDPSALYDVGARIPRFRLGDTVKVVAAVSNTTNSGFTPATFVFLHVRHIDPLGTSWHRVKMEDNGDGTWQRRWIARSTGIDRFVVDALDAATLLLGTPDNYRAHEVGIPYRIE
;
A
#
# COMPACT_ATOMS: atom_id res chain seq x y z
N MET A 1 14.09 3.49 6.27
CA MET A 1 12.67 3.73 5.95
C MET A 1 12.03 2.39 5.67
N GLY A 2 10.77 2.20 6.09
CA GLY A 2 10.03 0.97 5.81
C GLY A 2 8.55 1.09 6.11
N VAL A 3 7.73 0.36 5.35
CA VAL A 3 6.36 0.04 5.74
C VAL A 3 6.47 -0.96 6.90
N THR A 4 5.82 -0.68 8.02
CA THR A 4 5.88 -1.55 9.22
C THR A 4 4.62 -2.36 9.41
N ASP A 5 3.48 -1.86 8.94
CA ASP A 5 2.19 -2.52 9.11
C ASP A 5 1.30 -2.20 7.92
N VAL A 6 0.44 -3.15 7.52
CA VAL A 6 -0.61 -2.90 6.51
C VAL A 6 -1.90 -3.57 6.92
N LYS A 7 -2.99 -2.78 6.91
CA LYS A 7 -4.35 -3.24 7.22
C LYS A 7 -5.25 -3.02 6.02
N VAL A 8 -6.02 -4.05 5.66
CA VAL A 8 -7.03 -3.98 4.61
C VAL A 8 -8.40 -4.21 5.22
N TYR A 9 -9.29 -3.26 5.01
CA TYR A 9 -10.67 -3.29 5.47
C TYR A 9 -11.61 -3.41 4.28
N ARG A 10 -12.68 -4.18 4.47
CA ARG A 10 -13.84 -4.24 3.58
C ARG A 10 -15.10 -3.92 4.38
N ASN A 11 -15.83 -2.89 3.98
CA ASN A 11 -17.02 -2.40 4.70
C ASN A 11 -16.72 -2.24 6.20
N ASP A 12 -15.60 -1.56 6.49
CA ASP A 12 -15.04 -1.33 7.83
C ASP A 12 -14.65 -2.57 8.65
N THR A 13 -14.80 -3.78 8.09
CA THR A 13 -14.32 -5.02 8.70
C THR A 13 -12.87 -5.29 8.29
N LEU A 14 -11.97 -5.51 9.25
CA LEU A 14 -10.58 -5.90 9.01
C LEU A 14 -10.52 -7.29 8.35
N LEU A 15 -9.88 -7.37 7.19
CA LEU A 15 -9.70 -8.63 6.44
C LEU A 15 -8.26 -9.12 6.45
N VAL A 16 -7.31 -8.19 6.35
CA VAL A 16 -5.87 -8.49 6.34
C VAL A 16 -5.22 -7.59 7.36
N ASP A 17 -4.42 -8.20 8.23
CA ASP A 17 -3.60 -7.52 9.22
C ASP A 17 -2.16 -8.03 9.07
N VAL A 18 -1.31 -7.16 8.56
CA VAL A 18 0.11 -7.40 8.40
C VAL A 18 0.81 -6.62 9.49
N THR A 19 1.39 -7.35 10.45
CA THR A 19 2.10 -6.78 11.58
C THR A 19 3.62 -6.97 11.50
N ASP A 20 4.09 -7.82 10.58
CA ASP A 20 5.51 -7.99 10.28
C ASP A 20 5.72 -8.18 8.77
N PRO A 21 6.17 -7.12 8.08
CA PRO A 21 6.45 -7.16 6.66
C PRO A 21 7.56 -8.09 6.19
N SER A 22 8.38 -8.56 7.11
CA SER A 22 9.45 -9.52 6.81
C SER A 22 8.99 -10.98 6.89
N ALA A 23 7.83 -11.24 7.51
CA ALA A 23 7.31 -12.59 7.71
C ALA A 23 6.72 -13.19 6.42
N LEU A 24 6.93 -14.49 6.22
CA LEU A 24 6.25 -15.27 5.18
C LEU A 24 4.82 -15.58 5.60
N TYR A 25 3.88 -15.57 4.65
CA TYR A 25 2.46 -15.68 4.95
C TYR A 25 1.75 -16.61 3.97
N ASP A 26 0.86 -17.48 4.46
CA ASP A 26 0.06 -18.35 3.60
C ASP A 26 -1.00 -17.53 2.85
N VAL A 27 -0.80 -17.43 1.53
CA VAL A 27 -1.59 -16.65 0.59
C VAL A 27 -2.98 -17.25 0.38
N GLY A 28 -3.13 -18.58 0.39
CA GLY A 28 -4.32 -19.27 -0.13
C GLY A 28 -5.62 -18.92 0.61
N ALA A 29 -5.55 -18.76 1.93
CA ALA A 29 -6.71 -18.46 2.77
C ALA A 29 -6.96 -16.95 2.98
N ARG A 30 -6.00 -16.09 2.62
CA ARG A 30 -5.98 -14.68 3.04
C ARG A 30 -5.96 -13.67 1.90
N ILE A 31 -6.20 -14.09 0.66
CA ILE A 31 -6.39 -13.15 -0.45
C ILE A 31 -7.74 -12.44 -0.31
N PRO A 32 -7.77 -11.09 -0.22
CA PRO A 32 -9.02 -10.36 -0.18
C PRO A 32 -9.84 -10.64 -1.43
N ARG A 33 -11.11 -10.98 -1.22
CA ARG A 33 -12.12 -11.04 -2.27
C ARG A 33 -13.12 -9.93 -2.05
N PHE A 34 -13.21 -9.04 -3.02
CA PHE A 34 -14.18 -7.95 -3.02
C PHE A 34 -15.33 -8.26 -3.95
N ARG A 35 -16.48 -7.71 -3.59
CA ARG A 35 -17.71 -7.73 -4.36
C ARG A 35 -17.96 -6.32 -4.88
N LEU A 36 -18.62 -6.24 -6.03
CA LEU A 36 -19.13 -4.98 -6.55
C LEU A 36 -19.86 -4.19 -5.45
N GLY A 37 -19.45 -2.95 -5.22
CA GLY A 37 -20.03 -2.06 -4.22
C GLY A 37 -19.36 -2.08 -2.85
N ASP A 38 -18.44 -3.01 -2.58
CA ASP A 38 -17.69 -3.03 -1.32
C ASP A 38 -16.87 -1.73 -1.16
N THR A 39 -16.92 -1.14 0.03
CA THR A 39 -15.98 -0.09 0.43
C THR A 39 -14.69 -0.75 0.88
N VAL A 40 -13.59 -0.39 0.23
CA VAL A 40 -12.26 -0.90 0.56
C VAL A 40 -11.42 0.24 1.14
N LYS A 41 -10.69 -0.05 2.21
CA LYS A 41 -9.72 0.87 2.81
C LYS A 41 -8.42 0.13 3.09
N VAL A 42 -7.31 0.67 2.61
CA VAL A 42 -5.96 0.21 2.94
C VAL A 42 -5.33 1.27 3.83
N VAL A 43 -4.78 0.85 4.96
CA VAL A 43 -4.02 1.69 5.89
C VAL A 43 -2.64 1.09 6.05
N ALA A 44 -1.60 1.91 6.00
CA ALA A 44 -0.23 1.49 6.18
C ALA A 44 0.49 2.38 7.19
N ALA A 45 1.23 1.77 8.12
CA ALA A 45 2.16 2.50 8.97
C ALA A 45 3.53 2.53 8.28
N VAL A 46 4.18 3.70 8.24
CA VAL A 46 5.49 3.86 7.59
C VAL A 46 6.43 4.61 8.51
N SER A 47 7.61 4.04 8.73
CA SER A 47 8.68 4.67 9.48
C SER A 47 9.74 5.21 8.53
N ASN A 48 10.08 6.50 8.68
CA ASN A 48 11.19 7.12 7.95
C ASN A 48 12.15 7.81 8.94
N THR A 49 13.39 7.32 9.00
CA THR A 49 14.45 7.77 9.91
C THR A 49 15.51 8.65 9.23
N THR A 50 15.30 9.00 7.96
CA THR A 50 16.37 9.53 7.11
C THR A 50 16.71 11.01 7.37
N ASN A 51 15.97 11.71 8.25
CA ASN A 51 16.21 13.12 8.63
C ASN A 51 16.61 14.03 7.45
N SER A 52 15.95 13.86 6.30
CA SER A 52 16.33 14.51 5.04
C SER A 52 15.99 16.00 4.97
N GLY A 53 15.21 16.51 5.92
CA GLY A 53 14.76 17.91 5.95
C GLY A 53 13.71 18.26 4.90
N PHE A 54 13.22 17.29 4.12
CA PHE A 54 12.17 17.50 3.12
C PHE A 54 10.77 17.44 3.72
N THR A 55 9.86 18.22 3.14
CA THR A 55 8.43 18.22 3.49
C THR A 55 7.58 18.04 2.23
N PRO A 56 6.82 16.92 2.09
CA PRO A 56 6.81 15.78 3.00
C PRO A 56 8.13 14.97 2.92
N ALA A 57 8.51 14.31 4.03
CA ALA A 57 9.71 13.47 4.08
C ALA A 57 9.51 12.10 3.38
N THR A 58 8.25 11.66 3.27
CA THR A 58 7.87 10.35 2.75
C THR A 58 6.69 10.50 1.79
N PHE A 59 6.73 9.75 0.69
CA PHE A 59 5.59 9.54 -0.19
C PHE A 59 5.15 8.09 -0.09
N VAL A 60 3.85 7.85 0.10
CA VAL A 60 3.31 6.49 0.12
C VAL A 60 2.32 6.34 -1.02
N PHE A 61 2.37 5.22 -1.72
CA PHE A 61 1.53 4.91 -2.86
C PHE A 61 0.89 3.54 -2.67
N LEU A 62 -0.38 3.43 -3.08
CA LEU A 62 -1.07 2.18 -3.28
C LEU A 62 -1.04 1.84 -4.77
N HIS A 63 -0.39 0.75 -5.12
CA HIS A 63 -0.50 0.14 -6.44
C HIS A 63 -1.63 -0.86 -6.39
N VAL A 64 -2.71 -0.58 -7.12
CA VAL A 64 -3.93 -1.40 -7.11
C VAL A 64 -4.35 -1.68 -8.54
N ARG A 65 -4.73 -2.92 -8.80
CA ARG A 65 -5.41 -3.26 -10.05
C ARG A 65 -6.86 -2.78 -9.93
N HIS A 66 -7.22 -1.76 -10.71
CA HIS A 66 -8.53 -1.13 -10.63
C HIS A 66 -9.19 -1.11 -12.00
N ILE A 67 -10.52 -1.11 -12.01
CA ILE A 67 -11.32 -0.92 -13.22
C ILE A 67 -11.81 0.52 -13.28
N ASP A 68 -11.52 1.17 -14.40
CA ASP A 68 -11.96 2.51 -14.75
C ASP A 68 -12.71 2.49 -16.10
N PRO A 69 -13.20 3.63 -16.61
CA PRO A 69 -13.92 3.66 -17.89
C PRO A 69 -13.11 3.19 -19.12
N LEU A 70 -11.78 3.12 -19.02
CA LEU A 70 -10.88 2.70 -20.11
C LEU A 70 -10.51 1.21 -20.01
N GLY A 71 -10.74 0.57 -18.86
CA GLY A 71 -10.54 -0.85 -18.68
C GLY A 71 -10.03 -1.22 -17.29
N THR A 72 -9.53 -2.45 -17.15
CA THR A 72 -8.91 -2.92 -15.90
C THR A 72 -7.40 -2.90 -16.02
N SER A 73 -6.73 -2.03 -15.26
CA SER A 73 -5.27 -1.87 -15.31
C SER A 73 -4.66 -1.65 -13.93
N TRP A 74 -3.33 -1.59 -13.85
CA TRP A 74 -2.62 -1.24 -12.61
C TRP A 74 -2.50 0.27 -12.48
N HIS A 75 -2.91 0.79 -11.32
CA HIS A 75 -2.81 2.21 -11.00
C HIS A 75 -1.94 2.40 -9.77
N ARG A 76 -0.97 3.32 -9.86
CA ARG A 76 -0.22 3.81 -8.71
C ARG A 76 -0.89 5.08 -8.21
N VAL A 77 -1.46 5.00 -7.02
CA VAL A 77 -2.27 6.07 -6.44
C VAL A 77 -1.62 6.53 -5.14
N LYS A 78 -1.30 7.82 -5.00
CA LYS A 78 -0.76 8.38 -3.76
C LYS A 78 -1.69 8.03 -2.58
N MET A 79 -1.18 7.72 -1.39
CA MET A 79 -1.99 7.55 -0.18
C MET A 79 -2.07 8.89 0.57
N GLU A 80 -3.19 9.12 1.24
CA GLU A 80 -3.42 10.28 2.11
C GLU A 80 -2.65 10.08 3.42
N ASP A 81 -1.95 11.12 3.87
CA ASP A 81 -1.23 11.13 5.15
C ASP A 81 -2.21 11.49 6.27
N ASN A 82 -2.30 10.66 7.30
CA ASN A 82 -3.18 10.89 8.45
C ASN A 82 -2.55 11.78 9.53
N GLY A 83 -1.25 12.10 9.43
CA GLY A 83 -0.52 12.94 10.39
C GLY A 83 -0.04 12.21 11.65
N ASP A 84 -0.22 10.89 11.73
CA ASP A 84 0.11 10.05 12.88
C ASP A 84 1.14 8.95 12.53
N GLY A 85 1.80 9.07 11.38
CA GLY A 85 2.69 8.03 10.85
C GLY A 85 1.96 6.92 10.10
N THR A 86 0.66 7.10 9.81
CA THR A 86 -0.10 6.23 8.93
C THR A 86 -0.57 6.93 7.67
N TRP A 87 -0.71 6.14 6.61
CA TRP A 87 -1.24 6.56 5.32
C TRP A 87 -2.43 5.70 4.95
N GLN A 88 -3.40 6.29 4.26
CA GLN A 88 -4.59 5.56 3.84
C GLN A 88 -5.01 5.83 2.39
N ARG A 89 -5.70 4.86 1.79
CA ARG A 89 -6.46 5.06 0.57
C ARG A 89 -7.73 4.22 0.61
N ARG A 90 -8.84 4.80 0.11
CA ARG A 90 -10.15 4.16 0.05
C ARG A 90 -10.76 4.23 -1.34
N TRP A 91 -11.53 3.22 -1.70
CA TRP A 91 -12.29 3.19 -2.95
C TRP A 91 -13.52 2.27 -2.83
N ILE A 92 -14.38 2.31 -3.86
CA ILE A 92 -15.48 1.36 -4.02
C ILE A 92 -15.07 0.32 -5.06
N ALA A 93 -15.15 -0.96 -4.72
CA ALA A 93 -14.89 -2.05 -5.64
C ALA A 93 -15.89 -2.00 -6.80
N ARG A 94 -15.38 -1.92 -8.03
CA ARG A 94 -16.16 -1.79 -9.27
C ARG A 94 -16.29 -3.10 -10.04
N SER A 95 -15.68 -4.17 -9.53
CA SER A 95 -15.75 -5.53 -10.06
C SER A 95 -15.66 -6.53 -8.91
N THR A 96 -16.31 -7.68 -9.05
CA THR A 96 -16.14 -8.80 -8.11
C THR A 96 -14.90 -9.60 -8.49
N GLY A 97 -14.05 -9.96 -7.52
CA GLY A 97 -12.87 -10.74 -7.82
C GLY A 97 -11.88 -10.89 -6.66
N ILE A 98 -10.74 -11.48 -7.00
CA ILE A 98 -9.55 -11.52 -6.17
C ILE A 98 -8.75 -10.25 -6.45
N ASP A 99 -8.47 -9.50 -5.40
CA ASP A 99 -7.70 -8.27 -5.53
C ASP A 99 -6.29 -8.42 -4.97
N ARG A 100 -5.37 -7.70 -5.63
CA ARG A 100 -3.95 -7.65 -5.29
C ARG A 100 -3.53 -6.19 -5.24
N PHE A 101 -2.71 -5.85 -4.25
CA PHE A 101 -2.21 -4.50 -4.06
C PHE A 101 -0.74 -4.52 -3.64
N VAL A 102 -0.05 -3.41 -3.85
CA VAL A 102 1.27 -3.17 -3.25
C VAL A 102 1.23 -1.82 -2.57
N VAL A 103 1.64 -1.76 -1.31
CA VAL A 103 1.95 -0.51 -0.63
C VAL A 103 3.42 -0.22 -0.87
N ASP A 104 3.71 0.93 -1.44
CA ASP A 104 5.04 1.40 -1.80
C ASP A 104 5.32 2.70 -1.05
N ALA A 105 6.24 2.64 -0.10
CA ALA A 105 6.77 3.80 0.59
C ALA A 105 8.06 4.24 -0.08
N LEU A 106 8.21 5.55 -0.30
CA LEU A 106 9.36 6.19 -0.93
C LEU A 106 9.87 7.37 -0.08
N ASP A 107 11.17 7.41 0.18
CA ASP A 107 11.81 8.55 0.83
C ASP A 107 11.89 9.72 -0.17
N ALA A 108 11.50 10.92 0.25
CA ALA A 108 11.53 12.10 -0.61
C ALA A 108 12.94 12.40 -1.18
N ALA A 109 14.00 12.09 -0.44
CA ALA A 109 15.38 12.25 -0.90
C ALA A 109 15.68 11.42 -2.17
N THR A 110 14.98 10.29 -2.34
CA THR A 110 15.08 9.45 -3.54
C THR A 110 14.73 10.23 -4.81
N LEU A 111 13.72 11.10 -4.73
CA LEU A 111 13.22 11.84 -5.90
C LEU A 111 14.10 13.03 -6.29
N LEU A 112 14.89 13.56 -5.35
CA LEU A 112 15.68 14.76 -5.57
C LEU A 112 17.15 14.45 -5.89
N LEU A 113 17.74 13.49 -5.18
CA LEU A 113 19.19 13.28 -5.22
C LEU A 113 19.64 12.44 -6.42
N GLY A 114 18.73 11.72 -7.09
CA GLY A 114 18.91 11.17 -8.44
C GLY A 114 20.06 10.18 -8.67
N THR A 115 20.85 9.84 -7.65
CA THR A 115 21.90 8.83 -7.74
C THR A 115 21.32 7.45 -7.47
N PRO A 116 21.81 6.39 -8.16
CA PRO A 116 21.35 5.01 -7.94
C PRO A 116 21.38 4.57 -6.47
N ASP A 117 22.39 5.01 -5.72
CA ASP A 117 22.60 4.64 -4.30
C ASP A 117 21.64 5.34 -3.32
N ASN A 118 20.83 6.28 -3.80
CA ASN A 118 19.86 7.01 -2.97
C ASN A 118 18.43 6.50 -3.12
N TYR A 119 18.21 5.41 -3.86
CA TYR A 119 16.89 4.82 -3.99
C TYR A 119 16.46 4.11 -2.70
N ARG A 120 15.70 4.82 -1.86
CA ARG A 120 15.21 4.34 -0.56
C ARG A 120 13.70 4.16 -0.64
N ALA A 121 13.30 2.97 -1.04
CA ALA A 121 11.92 2.52 -1.14
C ALA A 121 11.69 1.24 -0.32
N HIS A 122 10.45 1.01 0.10
CA HIS A 122 10.04 -0.24 0.72
C HIS A 122 8.64 -0.62 0.24
N GLU A 123 8.53 -1.82 -0.32
CA GLU A 123 7.30 -2.32 -0.93
C GLU A 123 6.75 -3.51 -0.14
N VAL A 124 5.42 -3.53 -0.05
CA VAL A 124 4.67 -4.55 0.66
C VAL A 124 3.53 -5.02 -0.23
N GLY A 125 3.66 -6.23 -0.78
CA GLY A 125 2.65 -6.86 -1.63
C GLY A 125 1.55 -7.57 -0.84
N ILE A 126 0.33 -7.53 -1.36
CA ILE A 126 -0.86 -8.20 -0.83
C ILE A 126 -1.49 -9.02 -1.98
N PRO A 127 -1.71 -10.34 -1.82
CA PRO A 127 -1.41 -11.13 -0.63
C PRO A 127 0.10 -11.33 -0.43
N TYR A 128 0.47 -11.45 0.84
CA TYR A 128 1.81 -11.29 1.38
C TYR A 128 2.75 -12.43 0.96
N ARG A 129 3.52 -12.19 -0.12
CA ARG A 129 4.66 -12.97 -0.63
C ARG A 129 4.40 -14.46 -0.92
N ILE A 130 4.61 -14.86 -2.18
CA ILE A 130 4.58 -16.26 -2.65
C ILE A 130 6.01 -16.79 -2.64
N GLU A 131 6.25 -17.95 -2.04
CA GLU A 131 7.37 -18.84 -2.42
C GLU A 131 6.89 -19.87 -3.43
#